data_AF-A0A660T7S5-F1
#
_entry.id   AF-A0A660T7S5-F1
#
_cell.length_a   1.000
_cell.length_b   1.000
_cell.length_c   1.000
_cell.angle_alpha   90.00
_cell.angle_beta   90.00
_cell.angle_gamma   90.00
#
_symmetry.space_group_name_H-M   'P 1'
#
loop_
_entity.id
_entity.type
_entity.pdbx_description
1 polymer ?
#
loop_
_entity_poly.entity_id
_entity_poly.type
_entity_poly.pdbx_seq_one_letter_code
_entity_poly.pdbx_strand_id
1 'polypeptide(L)'
;MIALLLGIVFVLFAVYSILPFSWSLNWWNEVLAFLKGGIPIFALLVGAVSVFVGIADIKDKIEAKKEELEEDEKTETKQNEQ
;
A
#
# COMPACT_ATOMS: atom_id res chain seq x y z
N MET A 1 -15.59 12.71 29.20
CA MET A 1 -16.24 13.86 28.52
C MET A 1 -15.21 14.81 27.88
N ILE A 2 -14.13 15.19 28.57
CA ILE A 2 -13.06 16.05 28.01
C ILE A 2 -12.50 15.56 26.67
N ALA A 3 -12.20 14.27 26.51
CA ALA A 3 -11.61 13.74 25.27
C ALA A 3 -12.51 13.91 24.04
N LEU A 4 -13.83 13.71 24.22
CA LEU A 4 -14.82 13.85 23.15
C LEU A 4 -14.99 15.32 22.75
N LEU A 5 -14.96 16.22 23.75
CA LEU A 5 -15.06 17.67 23.54
C LEU A 5 -13.81 18.23 22.84
N LEU A 6 -12.62 17.78 23.25
CA LEU A 6 -11.37 18.09 22.55
C LEU A 6 -11.39 17.57 21.11
N GLY A 7 -11.83 16.32 20.90
CA GLY A 7 -11.95 15.75 19.56
C GLY A 7 -12.84 16.59 18.65
N ILE A 8 -14.01 17.01 19.12
CA ILE A 8 -14.92 17.87 18.36
C ILE A 8 -14.27 19.23 18.03
N VAL A 9 -13.59 19.86 18.99
CA VAL A 9 -12.89 21.13 18.76
C VAL A 9 -11.81 20.98 17.69
N PHE A 10 -11.00 19.91 17.74
CA PHE A 10 -9.98 19.65 16.73
C PHE A 10 -10.57 19.39 15.35
N VAL A 11 -11.69 18.66 15.26
CA VAL A 11 -12.38 18.41 14.00
C VAL A 11 -12.92 19.72 13.39
N LEU A 12 -13.58 20.56 14.19
CA LEU A 12 -14.07 21.86 13.73
C LEU A 12 -12.93 22.78 13.29
N PHE A 13 -11.83 22.78 14.03
CA PHE A 13 -10.63 23.54 13.66
C PHE A 13 -9.99 23.03 12.37
N ALA A 14 -9.91 21.72 12.17
CA ALA A 14 -9.40 21.12 10.94
C ALA A 14 -10.25 21.53 9.73
N VAL A 15 -11.57 21.44 9.84
CA VAL A 15 -12.49 21.87 8.77
C VAL A 15 -12.36 23.36 8.51
N TYR A 16 -12.30 24.20 9.56
CA TYR A 16 -12.11 25.64 9.41
C TYR A 16 -10.80 25.97 8.70
N SER A 17 -9.68 25.34 9.09
CA SER A 17 -8.34 25.63 8.57
C SER A 17 -8.17 25.30 7.08
N ILE A 18 -8.90 24.29 6.60
CA ILE A 18 -8.82 23.78 5.22
C ILE A 18 -9.74 24.57 4.27
N LEU A 19 -10.71 25.32 4.81
CA LEU A 19 -11.72 26.03 4.03
C LEU A 19 -11.08 27.16 3.17
N PRO A 20 -11.24 27.17 1.83
CA PRO A 20 -10.63 28.15 0.93
C PRO A 20 -11.46 29.44 0.84
N PHE A 21 -11.83 30.00 2.00
CA PHE A 21 -12.52 31.28 2.09
C PHE A 21 -11.57 32.39 2.53
N SER A 22 -11.77 33.61 2.02
CA SER A 22 -10.93 34.78 2.34
C SER A 22 -10.95 35.19 3.82
N TRP A 23 -11.88 34.67 4.61
CA TRP A 23 -12.00 34.91 6.06
C TRP A 23 -11.51 33.72 6.91
N SER A 24 -10.92 32.72 6.26
CA SER A 24 -10.29 31.55 6.89
C SER A 24 -8.77 31.59 6.71
N LEU A 25 -8.07 30.75 7.48
CA LEU A 25 -6.63 30.50 7.40
C LEU A 25 -6.17 30.06 5.99
N ASN A 26 -7.07 29.52 5.17
CA ASN A 26 -6.82 29.15 3.77
C ASN A 26 -5.59 28.24 3.59
N TRP A 27 -5.39 27.31 4.53
CA TRP A 27 -4.27 26.37 4.50
C TRP A 27 -4.43 25.25 3.46
N TRP A 28 -5.42 25.37 2.59
CA TRP A 28 -5.69 24.39 1.52
C TRP A 28 -4.44 24.13 0.67
N ASN A 29 -3.72 25.18 0.30
CA ASN A 29 -2.54 25.07 -0.56
C ASN A 29 -1.36 24.43 0.16
N GLU A 30 -1.18 24.74 1.44
CA GLU A 30 -0.13 24.23 2.32
C GLU A 30 -0.37 22.75 2.61
N VAL A 31 -1.62 22.36 2.88
CA VAL A 31 -2.02 20.96 3.05
C VAL A 31 -1.78 20.18 1.76
N LEU A 32 -2.14 20.74 0.61
CA LEU A 32 -1.84 20.11 -0.69
C LEU A 32 -0.34 20.02 -0.96
N ALA A 33 0.45 21.02 -0.58
CA ALA A 33 1.91 21.00 -0.72
C ALA A 33 2.53 19.91 0.18
N PHE A 34 2.07 19.79 1.42
CA PHE A 34 2.49 18.74 2.34
C PHE A 34 2.11 17.35 1.82
N LEU A 35 0.88 17.18 1.33
CA LEU A 35 0.43 15.92 0.76
C LEU A 35 1.22 15.55 -0.51
N LYS A 36 1.47 16.52 -1.40
CA LYS A 36 2.33 16.34 -2.59
C LYS A 36 3.77 15.98 -2.21
N GLY A 37 4.29 16.48 -1.09
CA GLY A 37 5.60 16.10 -0.57
C GLY A 37 5.61 14.73 0.11
N GLY A 38 4.53 14.37 0.80
CA GLY A 38 4.40 13.10 1.52
C GLY A 38 4.14 11.90 0.60
N ILE A 39 3.31 12.07 -0.44
CA ILE A 39 2.95 10.98 -1.37
C ILE A 39 4.18 10.29 -1.98
N PRO A 40 5.19 11.00 -2.52
CA PRO A 40 6.39 10.36 -3.08
C PRO A 40 7.18 9.56 -2.05
N ILE A 41 7.27 10.04 -0.80
CA ILE A 41 7.98 9.35 0.28
C ILE A 41 7.25 8.05 0.63
N PHE A 42 5.93 8.11 0.83
CA PHE A 42 5.12 6.91 1.06
C PHE A 42 5.15 5.95 -0.13
N ALA A 43 5.08 6.46 -1.36
CA ALA A 43 5.16 5.65 -2.57
C ALA A 43 6.52 4.94 -2.69
N LEU A 44 7.62 5.60 -2.31
CA LEU A 44 8.94 4.99 -2.30
C LEU A 44 9.05 3.92 -1.21
N LEU A 45 8.55 4.18 0.00
CA LEU A 45 8.57 3.21 1.10
C LEU A 45 7.71 1.97 0.78
N VAL A 46 6.46 2.17 0.38
CA VAL A 46 5.53 1.08 0.03
C VAL A 46 5.99 0.37 -1.24
N GLY A 47 6.47 1.13 -2.24
CA GLY A 47 6.98 0.59 -3.49
C GLY A 47 8.22 -0.28 -3.28
N ALA A 48 9.18 0.16 -2.46
CA ALA A 48 10.36 -0.63 -2.13
C ALA A 48 9.97 -1.96 -1.46
N VAL A 49 9.10 -1.92 -0.45
CA VAL A 49 8.61 -3.14 0.23
C VAL A 49 7.89 -4.07 -0.76
N SER A 50 7.03 -3.52 -1.62
CA SER A 50 6.28 -4.27 -2.62
C SER A 50 7.18 -4.98 -3.63
N VAL A 51 8.29 -4.36 -4.06
CA VAL A 51 9.25 -5.01 -4.96
C VAL A 51 9.90 -6.23 -4.31
N PHE A 52 10.30 -6.14 -3.05
CA PHE A 52 10.91 -7.28 -2.35
C PHE A 52 9.92 -8.43 -2.15
N VAL A 53 8.69 -8.12 -1.73
CA VAL A 53 7.62 -9.12 -1.56
C VAL A 53 7.25 -9.74 -2.91
N GLY A 54 7.09 -8.92 -3.96
CA GLY A 54 6.74 -9.39 -5.30
C GLY A 54 7.80 -10.29 -5.92
N ILE A 55 9.10 -10.00 -5.73
CA ILE A 55 10.17 -10.87 -6.22
C ILE A 55 10.16 -12.23 -5.51
N ALA A 56 9.93 -12.25 -4.20
CA ALA A 56 9.82 -13.49 -3.44
C ALA A 56 8.59 -14.32 -3.89
N ASP A 57 7.42 -13.69 -3.98
CA ASP A 57 6.18 -14.32 -4.42
C ASP A 57 6.28 -14.91 -5.84
N ILE A 58 6.90 -14.19 -6.78
CA ILE A 58 7.12 -14.68 -8.15
C ILE A 58 8.06 -15.89 -8.16
N LYS A 59 9.13 -15.87 -7.37
CA LYS A 59 10.09 -16.99 -7.30
C LYS A 59 9.42 -18.24 -6.73
N ASP A 60 8.71 -18.10 -5.61
CA ASP A 60 7.99 -19.21 -4.99
C ASP A 60 6.95 -19.81 -5.95
N LYS A 61 6.24 -18.97 -6.71
CA LYS A 61 5.25 -19.42 -7.69
C LYS A 61 5.85 -20.14 -8.91
N ILE A 62 7.05 -19.76 -9.33
CA ILE A 62 7.77 -20.43 -10.42
C ILE A 62 8.32 -21.79 -9.94
N GLU A 63 8.88 -21.84 -8.74
CA GLU A 63 9.40 -23.07 -8.13
C GLU A 63 8.27 -24.10 -7.94
N ALA A 64 7.14 -23.68 -7.37
CA ALA A 64 5.96 -24.54 -7.21
C ALA A 64 5.45 -25.11 -8.55
N LYS A 65 5.42 -24.28 -9.60
CA LYS A 65 5.04 -24.76 -10.93
C LYS A 65 6.03 -25.75 -11.52
N LYS A 66 7.31 -25.62 -11.20
CA LYS A 66 8.36 -26.52 -11.70
C LYS A 66 8.29 -27.87 -10.98
N GLU A 67 8.02 -27.88 -9.69
CA GLU A 67 7.79 -29.11 -8.93
C GLU A 67 6.54 -29.87 -9.40
N GLU A 68 5.43 -29.18 -9.67
CA GLU A 68 4.22 -29.80 -10.24
C GLU A 68 4.50 -30.47 -11.60
N LEU A 69 5.23 -29.80 -12.49
CA LEU A 69 5.58 -30.34 -13.81
C LEU A 69 6.54 -31.54 -13.71
N GLU A 70 7.49 -31.51 -12.79
CA GLU A 70 8.43 -32.62 -12.59
C GLU A 70 7.78 -33.84 -11.92
N GLU A 71 6.73 -33.66 -11.10
CA GLU A 71 5.93 -34.76 -10.57
C GLU A 71 5.05 -35.39 -11.66
N ASP A 72 4.43 -34.59 -12.52
CA ASP A 72 3.61 -35.08 -13.63
C ASP A 72 4.46 -35.90 -14.63
N GLU A 73 5.62 -35.39 -15.05
CA GLU A 73 6.52 -36.10 -15.97
C GLU A 73 7.04 -37.42 -15.38
N LYS A 74 7.36 -37.45 -14.07
CA LYS A 74 7.80 -38.70 -13.40
C LYS A 74 6.68 -39.72 -13.27
N THR A 75 5.43 -39.27 -13.18
CA THR A 75 4.27 -40.15 -13.06
C THR A 75 3.90 -40.73 -14.43
N GLU A 76 3.93 -39.92 -15.49
CA GLU A 76 3.72 -40.36 -16.87
C GLU A 76 4.80 -41.33 -17.36
N THR A 77 6.08 -41.09 -17.02
CA THR A 77 7.18 -41.98 -17.43
C THR A 77 7.06 -43.36 -16.77
N LYS A 78 6.65 -43.43 -15.50
CA LYS A 78 6.46 -44.71 -14.78
C LYS A 78 5.23 -45.50 -15.27
N GLN A 79 4.24 -44.82 -15.84
CA GLN A 79 3.02 -45.45 -16.33
C GLN A 79 3.15 -45.95 -17.77
N ASN A 80 4.05 -45.37 -18.57
CA ASN A 80 4.39 -45.86 -19.92
C ASN A 80 5.44 -46.98 -19.94
N GLU A 81 6.15 -47.22 -18.83
CA GLU A 81 7.12 -48.32 -18.67
C GLU A 81 6.52 -49.62 -18.07
N GLN A 82 5.22 -49.62 -17.71
CA GLN A 82 4.45 -50.83 -17.30
C GLN A 82 3.57 -51.36 -18.41
#